data_AF-A0A3S1AI10-F1
#
_entry.id   AF-A0A3S1AI10-F1
#
_cell.length_a   1.000
_cell.length_b   1.000
_cell.length_c   1.000
_cell.angle_alpha   90.00
_cell.angle_beta   90.00
_cell.angle_gamma   90.00
#
_symmetry.space_group_name_H-M   'P 1'
#
loop_
_entity.id
_entity.type
_entity.pdbx_description
1 polymer ?
#
loop_
_entity_poly.entity_id
_entity_poly.type
_entity_poly.pdbx_seq_one_letter_code
_entity_poly.pdbx_strand_id
1 'polypeptide(L)'
;MWKHKWSKRFMVLAAVLLVVLAMAIGYVVAEENDQGPDENSIRREIESKVKSNHHIPLQIQESSGDLALEAELNDLKSKAQQNRTKRLHQADQYNYTQSELEDLLVNGATVEDIYYSDYIGNEWLVEPKELIKQKQDGSLSWTEIEAKVKRDKESQLALLSKKHPKVQNLFAKKKMNSAEKLQMLELADQQGEQAVSKALVDYESKGLEGLHLKKSDSLEEN
;
A
#
# COMPACT_ATOMS: atom_id res chain seq x y z
N MET A 1 -34.87 -42.76 -28.91
CA MET A 1 -35.38 -42.28 -27.61
C MET A 1 -34.18 -41.85 -26.77
N TRP A 2 -33.78 -40.58 -26.81
CA TRP A 2 -32.61 -40.05 -26.08
C TRP A 2 -33.09 -39.13 -24.96
N LYS A 3 -32.75 -39.47 -23.71
CA LYS A 3 -33.05 -38.63 -22.53
C LYS A 3 -31.79 -37.80 -22.20
N HIS A 4 -31.83 -36.51 -22.49
CA HIS A 4 -30.79 -35.57 -22.06
C HIS A 4 -30.90 -35.32 -20.55
N LYS A 5 -29.91 -35.79 -19.78
CA LYS A 5 -29.71 -35.41 -18.37
C LYS A 5 -28.98 -34.06 -18.33
N TRP A 6 -29.72 -32.99 -18.06
CA TRP A 6 -29.13 -31.68 -17.77
C TRP A 6 -28.54 -31.71 -16.35
N SER A 7 -27.29 -31.24 -16.21
CA SER A 7 -26.65 -31.18 -14.89
C SER A 7 -27.23 -30.04 -14.08
N LYS A 8 -27.41 -30.25 -12.77
CA LYS A 8 -27.97 -29.24 -11.83
C LYS A 8 -27.19 -27.91 -11.85
N ARG A 9 -25.95 -27.91 -12.32
CA ARG A 9 -25.10 -26.71 -12.49
C ARG A 9 -25.56 -25.80 -13.63
N PHE A 10 -26.13 -26.35 -14.70
CA PHE A 10 -26.67 -25.56 -15.81
C PHE A 10 -27.97 -24.81 -15.44
N MET A 11 -28.79 -25.39 -14.55
CA MET A 11 -30.01 -24.73 -14.07
C MET A 11 -29.71 -23.51 -13.18
N VAL A 12 -28.64 -23.54 -12.38
CA VAL A 12 -28.28 -22.41 -11.51
C VAL A 12 -27.73 -21.23 -12.33
N LEU A 13 -26.90 -21.51 -13.35
CA LEU A 13 -26.37 -20.47 -14.24
C LEU A 13 -27.45 -19.77 -15.07
N ALA A 14 -28.45 -20.51 -15.54
CA ALA A 14 -29.58 -19.93 -16.27
C ALA A 14 -30.48 -19.06 -15.38
N ALA A 15 -30.61 -19.39 -14.08
CA ALA A 15 -31.40 -18.59 -13.14
C ALA A 15 -30.72 -17.27 -12.75
N VAL A 16 -29.38 -17.25 -12.61
CA VAL A 16 -28.63 -16.02 -12.28
C VAL A 16 -28.63 -15.04 -13.47
N LEU A 17 -28.55 -15.54 -14.71
CA LEU A 17 -28.55 -14.67 -15.91
C LEU A 17 -29.90 -13.94 -16.10
N LEU A 18 -31.01 -14.53 -15.67
CA LEU A 18 -32.36 -13.94 -15.77
C LEU A 18 -32.61 -12.82 -14.75
N VAL A 19 -31.96 -12.84 -13.59
CA VAL A 19 -32.08 -11.79 -12.57
C VAL A 19 -31.31 -10.53 -12.96
N VAL A 20 -30.17 -10.67 -13.64
CA VAL A 20 -29.37 -9.53 -14.12
C VAL A 20 -30.07 -8.79 -15.27
N LEU A 21 -30.79 -9.51 -16.14
CA LEU A 21 -31.51 -8.89 -17.26
C LEU A 21 -32.74 -8.08 -16.81
N ALA A 22 -33.35 -8.42 -15.67
CA ALA A 22 -34.52 -7.71 -15.14
C ALA A 22 -34.17 -6.35 -14.50
N MET A 23 -32.93 -6.13 -14.06
CA MET A 23 -32.49 -4.84 -13.50
C MET A 23 -32.11 -3.80 -14.57
N ALA A 24 -31.91 -4.22 -15.82
CA ALA A 24 -31.48 -3.33 -16.91
C ALA A 24 -32.63 -2.56 -17.59
N ILE A 25 -33.90 -2.87 -17.29
CA ILE A 25 -35.07 -2.28 -18.00
C ILE A 25 -35.77 -1.20 -17.15
N GLY A 26 -35.33 -0.96 -15.91
CA GLY A 26 -36.04 -0.11 -14.94
C GLY A 26 -35.75 1.39 -14.95
N TYR A 27 -34.90 1.92 -15.83
CA TYR A 27 -34.53 3.35 -15.83
C TYR A 27 -34.75 4.02 -17.18
N VAL A 28 -36.02 4.32 -17.48
CA VAL A 28 -36.38 5.32 -18.48
C VAL A 28 -37.52 6.19 -17.92
N VAL A 29 -37.23 7.51 -17.92
CA VAL A 29 -38.09 8.69 -17.65
C VAL A 29 -38.32 9.08 -16.20
N ALA A 30 -37.59 10.11 -15.76
CA ALA A 30 -38.18 11.24 -15.04
C ALA A 30 -37.47 12.53 -15.50
N GLU A 31 -38.27 13.44 -16.04
CA GLU A 31 -37.92 14.69 -16.70
C GLU A 31 -37.94 15.84 -15.68
N GLU A 32 -37.01 16.79 -15.88
CA GLU A 32 -36.94 18.19 -15.43
C GLU A 32 -37.46 18.59 -14.03
N ASN A 33 -36.51 18.96 -13.15
CA ASN A 33 -36.54 20.30 -12.59
C ASN A 33 -35.15 20.80 -12.18
N ASP A 34 -34.97 22.08 -12.45
CA ASP A 34 -33.76 22.87 -12.59
C ASP A 34 -33.14 23.28 -11.23
N GLN A 35 -31.83 23.59 -11.27
CA GLN A 35 -30.89 23.94 -10.19
C GLN A 35 -30.22 22.81 -9.42
N GLY A 36 -29.33 22.10 -10.13
CA GLY A 36 -28.26 21.31 -9.52
C GLY A 36 -27.25 22.18 -8.74
N PRO A 37 -26.66 21.68 -7.65
CA PRO A 37 -25.64 22.37 -6.88
C PRO A 37 -24.41 22.67 -7.75
N ASP A 38 -23.90 23.92 -7.66
CA ASP A 38 -22.70 24.40 -8.36
C ASP A 38 -21.58 23.35 -8.29
N GLU A 39 -21.16 22.87 -9.46
CA GLU A 39 -20.12 21.87 -9.65
C GLU A 39 -18.80 22.28 -8.95
N ASN A 40 -18.56 23.59 -8.80
CA ASN A 40 -17.41 24.11 -8.06
C ASN A 40 -17.54 23.99 -6.54
N SER A 41 -18.75 23.88 -6.00
CA SER A 41 -18.99 23.67 -4.56
C SER A 41 -18.74 22.22 -4.18
N ILE A 42 -19.15 21.27 -5.04
CA ILE A 42 -18.86 19.83 -4.87
C ILE A 42 -17.34 19.60 -4.98
N ARG A 43 -16.68 20.22 -5.97
CA ARG A 43 -15.23 20.08 -6.15
C ARG A 43 -14.43 20.64 -4.97
N ARG A 44 -14.86 21.76 -4.38
CA ARG A 44 -14.22 22.33 -3.17
C ARG A 44 -14.46 21.47 -1.93
N GLU A 45 -15.62 20.84 -1.79
CA GLU A 45 -15.87 19.93 -0.66
C GLU A 45 -15.02 18.66 -0.78
N ILE A 46 -14.87 18.11 -1.98
CA ILE A 46 -13.99 16.96 -2.25
C ILE A 46 -12.51 17.34 -2.02
N GLU A 47 -12.04 18.48 -2.55
CA GLU A 47 -10.66 18.95 -2.31
C GLU A 47 -10.38 19.27 -0.83
N SER A 48 -11.40 19.71 -0.07
CA SER A 48 -11.27 19.93 1.38
C SER A 48 -11.19 18.62 2.19
N LYS A 49 -11.84 17.56 1.72
CA LYS A 49 -11.83 16.23 2.35
C LYS A 49 -10.60 15.41 1.96
N VAL A 50 -10.00 15.67 0.79
CA VAL A 50 -8.76 15.01 0.32
C VAL A 50 -7.50 15.63 0.95
N LYS A 51 -7.55 16.90 1.40
CA LYS A 51 -6.41 17.57 2.06
C LYS A 51 -6.24 17.29 3.55
N SER A 52 -7.13 16.53 4.19
CA SER A 52 -6.86 16.03 5.54
C SER A 52 -6.22 14.65 5.44
N ASN A 53 -5.02 14.53 6.01
CA ASN A 53 -4.31 13.28 6.32
C ASN A 53 -5.31 12.16 6.64
N HIS A 54 -5.64 11.32 5.65
CA HIS A 54 -6.52 10.19 5.86
C HIS A 54 -5.70 9.08 6.53
N HIS A 55 -5.62 9.20 7.84
CA HIS A 55 -5.51 8.03 8.69
C HIS A 55 -6.82 7.27 8.53
N ILE A 56 -6.82 6.15 7.82
CA ILE A 56 -8.03 5.37 7.54
C ILE A 56 -8.65 4.92 8.87
N PRO A 57 -9.85 5.41 9.28
CA PRO A 57 -10.65 4.71 10.25
C PRO A 57 -11.43 3.65 9.46
N LEU A 58 -10.86 2.46 9.32
CA LEU A 58 -11.60 1.31 8.79
C LEU A 58 -12.68 1.02 9.83
N GLN A 59 -13.89 1.56 9.65
CA GLN A 59 -15.07 1.14 10.40
C GLN A 59 -15.52 -0.21 9.82
N ILE A 60 -14.76 -1.26 10.14
CA ILE A 60 -15.22 -2.63 9.99
C ILE A 60 -16.42 -2.75 10.94
N GLN A 61 -17.61 -3.04 10.41
CA GLN A 61 -18.75 -3.42 11.23
C GLN A 61 -18.29 -4.51 12.19
N GLU A 62 -18.43 -4.25 13.49
CA GLU A 62 -18.06 -5.14 14.60
C GLU A 62 -18.81 -6.47 14.49
N SER A 63 -18.33 -7.33 13.61
CA SER A 63 -18.67 -8.75 13.61
C SER A 63 -17.89 -9.34 14.78
N SER A 64 -18.58 -9.50 15.91
CA SER A 64 -18.16 -10.27 17.07
C SER A 64 -17.46 -11.57 16.63
N GLY A 65 -16.13 -11.57 16.61
CA GLY A 65 -15.38 -12.65 15.99
C GLY A 65 -13.89 -12.48 16.14
N ASP A 66 -13.38 -13.03 17.23
CA ASP A 66 -11.98 -13.30 17.54
C ASP A 66 -11.18 -12.17 18.24
N LEU A 67 -11.24 -12.18 19.59
CA LEU A 67 -10.44 -11.32 20.47
C LEU A 67 -8.92 -11.43 20.20
N ALA A 68 -8.47 -12.57 19.65
CA ALA A 68 -7.08 -12.77 19.28
C ALA A 68 -6.66 -11.87 18.10
N LEU A 69 -7.51 -11.78 17.07
CA LEU A 69 -7.26 -10.95 15.90
C LEU A 69 -7.23 -9.46 16.27
N GLU A 70 -8.14 -9.02 17.14
CA GLU A 70 -8.17 -7.63 17.60
C GLU A 70 -6.91 -7.26 18.39
N ALA A 71 -6.45 -8.14 19.28
CA ALA A 71 -5.22 -7.94 20.05
C ALA A 71 -3.99 -7.82 19.12
N GLU A 72 -3.92 -8.68 18.10
CA GLU A 72 -2.86 -8.68 17.10
C GLU A 72 -2.85 -7.39 16.26
N LEU A 73 -4.02 -6.97 15.77
CA LEU A 73 -4.14 -5.72 15.01
C LEU A 73 -3.77 -4.49 15.85
N ASN A 74 -4.10 -4.49 17.14
CA ASN A 74 -3.72 -3.41 18.04
C ASN A 74 -2.20 -3.38 18.30
N ASP A 75 -1.56 -4.53 18.45
CA ASP A 75 -0.09 -4.62 18.53
C ASP A 75 0.57 -4.08 17.25
N LEU A 76 0.05 -4.45 16.08
CA LEU A 76 0.57 -3.98 14.80
C LEU A 76 0.43 -2.46 14.64
N LYS A 77 -0.72 -1.89 15.01
CA LYS A 77 -0.94 -0.43 15.02
C LYS A 77 0.04 0.28 15.96
N SER A 78 0.29 -0.29 17.15
CA SER A 78 1.26 0.24 18.10
C SER A 78 2.67 0.23 17.52
N LYS A 79 3.10 -0.89 16.92
CA LYS A 79 4.38 -1.00 16.22
C LYS A 79 4.51 0.01 15.08
N ALA A 80 3.48 0.14 14.24
CA ALA A 80 3.44 1.13 13.15
C ALA A 80 3.64 2.55 13.68
N GLN A 81 2.94 2.91 14.76
CA GLN A 81 3.06 4.23 15.37
C GLN A 81 4.46 4.47 15.95
N GLN A 82 5.03 3.51 16.68
CA GLN A 82 6.39 3.62 17.21
C GLN A 82 7.42 3.82 16.08
N ASN A 83 7.24 3.07 15.00
CA ASN A 83 8.09 3.13 13.82
C ASN A 83 8.02 4.48 13.11
N ARG A 84 6.81 5.03 12.88
CA ARG A 84 6.65 6.37 12.32
C ARG A 84 7.41 7.43 13.10
N THR A 85 7.42 7.35 14.43
CA THR A 85 8.19 8.33 15.22
C THR A 85 9.69 8.28 14.94
N LYS A 86 10.26 7.15 14.50
CA LYS A 86 11.69 6.96 14.24
C LYS A 86 12.12 7.38 12.83
N ARG A 87 11.16 7.69 11.95
CA ARG A 87 11.40 8.07 10.55
C ARG A 87 11.70 9.55 10.41
N LEU A 88 12.47 9.87 9.38
CA LEU A 88 12.73 11.25 8.96
C LEU A 88 11.47 11.83 8.33
N HIS A 89 10.80 11.05 7.48
CA HIS A 89 9.49 11.40 6.95
C HIS A 89 8.40 10.63 7.71
N GLN A 90 7.52 11.37 8.38
CA GLN A 90 6.57 10.77 9.34
C GLN A 90 5.30 10.20 8.70
N ALA A 91 4.99 10.58 7.45
CA ALA A 91 3.86 10.00 6.73
C ALA A 91 4.23 8.64 6.11
N ASP A 92 3.22 7.81 5.88
CA ASP A 92 3.41 6.55 5.16
C ASP A 92 3.68 6.83 3.69
N GLN A 93 4.60 6.04 3.14
CA GLN A 93 5.08 6.18 1.77
C GLN A 93 4.19 5.42 0.79
N TYR A 94 3.60 4.33 1.25
CA TYR A 94 2.65 3.52 0.51
C TYR A 94 1.30 3.62 1.20
N ASN A 95 0.26 3.75 0.39
CA ASN A 95 -1.12 3.75 0.83
C ASN A 95 -1.94 2.98 -0.20
N TYR A 96 -2.72 2.00 0.25
CA TYR A 96 -3.67 1.34 -0.63
C TYR A 96 -4.82 2.28 -0.98
N THR A 97 -5.12 2.40 -2.25
CA THR A 97 -6.37 2.97 -2.76
C THR A 97 -7.52 2.00 -2.55
N GLN A 98 -8.76 2.51 -2.56
CA GLN A 98 -9.95 1.66 -2.42
C GLN A 98 -10.00 0.55 -3.48
N SER A 99 -9.73 0.88 -4.75
CA SER A 99 -9.72 -0.12 -5.84
C SER A 99 -8.68 -1.21 -5.61
N GLU A 100 -7.51 -0.88 -5.06
CA GLU A 100 -6.48 -1.88 -4.76
C GLU A 100 -6.88 -2.80 -3.62
N LEU A 101 -7.57 -2.28 -2.59
CA LEU A 101 -8.11 -3.10 -1.51
C LEU A 101 -9.18 -4.06 -2.04
N GLU A 102 -10.10 -3.58 -2.88
CA GLU A 102 -11.12 -4.41 -3.52
C GLU A 102 -10.49 -5.52 -4.36
N ASP A 103 -9.51 -5.17 -5.20
CA ASP A 103 -8.77 -6.13 -6.02
C ASP A 103 -8.06 -7.19 -5.17
N LEU A 104 -7.39 -6.78 -4.08
CA LEU A 104 -6.70 -7.71 -3.18
C LEU A 104 -7.67 -8.69 -2.52
N LEU A 105 -8.80 -8.20 -2.02
CA LEU A 105 -9.82 -9.03 -1.38
C LEU A 105 -10.46 -10.01 -2.37
N VAL A 106 -10.76 -9.57 -3.60
CA VAL A 106 -11.28 -10.43 -4.68
C VAL A 106 -10.27 -11.53 -5.06
N ASN A 107 -8.98 -11.22 -5.03
CA ASN A 107 -7.90 -12.17 -5.28
C ASN A 107 -7.54 -13.03 -4.05
N GLY A 108 -8.34 -13.00 -3.00
CA GLY A 108 -8.21 -13.88 -1.84
C GLY A 108 -7.18 -13.45 -0.80
N ALA A 109 -6.70 -12.20 -0.84
CA ALA A 109 -5.97 -11.64 0.29
C ALA A 109 -6.90 -11.44 1.48
N THR A 110 -6.40 -11.70 2.69
CA THR A 110 -7.14 -11.46 3.93
C THR A 110 -6.95 -10.02 4.41
N VAL A 111 -7.80 -9.57 5.33
CA VAL A 111 -7.63 -8.27 6.01
C VAL A 111 -6.29 -8.22 6.75
N GLU A 112 -5.90 -9.32 7.38
CA GLU A 112 -4.60 -9.47 8.04
C GLU A 112 -3.44 -9.25 7.04
N ASP A 113 -3.51 -9.85 5.84
CA ASP A 113 -2.49 -9.68 4.81
C ASP A 113 -2.31 -8.22 4.39
N ILE A 114 -3.42 -7.48 4.27
CA ILE A 114 -3.42 -6.06 3.93
C ILE A 114 -2.72 -5.25 5.03
N TYR A 115 -3.07 -5.49 6.30
CA TYR A 115 -2.48 -4.77 7.42
C TYR A 115 -0.98 -5.07 7.58
N TYR A 116 -0.57 -6.33 7.51
CA TYR A 116 0.84 -6.70 7.65
C TYR A 116 1.69 -6.21 6.49
N SER A 117 1.20 -6.33 5.26
CA SER A 117 1.92 -5.82 4.09
C SER A 117 2.08 -4.29 4.14
N ASP A 118 1.04 -3.56 4.55
CA ASP A 118 1.11 -2.11 4.74
C ASP A 118 2.14 -1.74 5.81
N TYR A 119 2.09 -2.41 6.98
CA TYR A 119 3.03 -2.18 8.07
C TYR A 119 4.48 -2.44 7.66
N ILE A 120 4.77 -3.65 7.14
CA ILE A 120 6.12 -4.07 6.76
C ILE A 120 6.62 -3.21 5.61
N GLY A 121 5.76 -2.94 4.62
CA GLY A 121 6.10 -2.17 3.43
C GLY A 121 6.49 -0.74 3.77
N ASN A 122 5.71 -0.06 4.62
CA ASN A 122 6.04 1.28 5.09
C ASN A 122 7.24 1.31 6.04
N GLU A 123 7.47 0.25 6.83
CA GLU A 123 8.65 0.20 7.70
C GLU A 123 9.96 0.04 6.94
N TRP A 124 9.95 -0.80 5.92
CA TRP A 124 11.16 -1.17 5.18
C TRP A 124 11.27 -0.52 3.80
N LEU A 125 10.36 0.40 3.49
CA LEU A 125 10.24 1.07 2.19
C LEU A 125 10.12 0.07 1.02
N VAL A 126 9.31 -0.97 1.20
CA VAL A 126 9.02 -2.02 0.21
C VAL A 126 7.56 -1.91 -0.24
N GLU A 127 7.30 -2.04 -1.53
CA GLU A 127 5.95 -2.01 -2.09
C GLU A 127 5.05 -3.09 -1.44
N PRO A 128 3.98 -2.71 -0.71
CA PRO A 128 3.13 -3.66 0.03
C PRO A 128 2.53 -4.79 -0.83
N LYS A 129 2.14 -4.50 -2.07
CA LYS A 129 1.59 -5.52 -2.98
C LYS A 129 2.58 -6.65 -3.29
N GLU A 130 3.87 -6.34 -3.35
CA GLU A 130 4.91 -7.34 -3.59
C GLU A 130 5.10 -8.26 -2.37
N LEU A 131 4.78 -7.78 -1.17
CA LEU A 131 4.80 -8.59 0.05
C LEU A 131 3.61 -9.56 0.09
N ILE A 132 2.42 -9.12 -0.34
CA ILE A 132 1.24 -10.01 -0.46
C ILE A 132 1.52 -11.11 -1.49
N LYS A 133 2.08 -10.77 -2.66
CA LYS A 133 2.48 -11.79 -3.64
C LYS A 133 3.47 -12.79 -3.07
N GLN A 134 4.51 -12.34 -2.36
CA GLN A 134 5.46 -13.23 -1.68
C GLN A 134 4.78 -14.16 -0.67
N LYS A 135 3.79 -13.66 0.07
CA LYS A 135 2.99 -14.45 1.01
C LYS A 135 2.17 -15.53 0.32
N GLN A 136 1.53 -15.17 -0.80
CA GLN A 136 0.67 -16.06 -1.58
C GLN A 136 1.48 -17.13 -2.33
N ASP A 137 2.59 -16.73 -2.98
CA ASP A 137 3.42 -17.63 -3.80
C ASP A 137 4.34 -18.52 -2.95
N GLY A 138 4.90 -17.98 -1.86
CA GLY A 138 5.97 -18.61 -1.09
C GLY A 138 5.51 -19.46 0.09
N SER A 139 4.22 -19.43 0.44
CA SER A 139 3.69 -20.06 1.67
C SER A 139 4.42 -19.65 2.96
N LEU A 140 5.12 -18.51 2.96
CA LEU A 140 5.79 -17.97 4.14
C LEU A 140 4.76 -17.39 5.11
N SER A 141 5.08 -17.33 6.40
CA SER A 141 4.33 -16.54 7.38
C SER A 141 4.74 -15.06 7.34
N TRP A 142 3.90 -14.16 7.88
CA TRP A 142 4.24 -12.74 7.98
C TRP A 142 5.50 -12.47 8.80
N THR A 143 5.71 -13.24 9.87
CA THR A 143 6.93 -13.18 10.68
C THR A 143 8.18 -13.55 9.86
N GLU A 144 8.10 -14.56 9.00
CA GLU A 144 9.21 -14.95 8.14
C GLU A 144 9.49 -13.92 7.05
N ILE A 145 8.44 -13.33 6.47
CA ILE A 145 8.56 -12.23 5.50
C ILE A 145 9.24 -11.03 6.14
N GLU A 146 8.77 -10.57 7.30
CA GLU A 146 9.38 -9.46 8.03
C GLU A 146 10.85 -9.74 8.35
N ALA A 147 11.15 -10.92 8.90
CA ALA A 147 12.52 -11.31 9.24
C ALA A 147 13.43 -11.36 8.01
N LYS A 148 12.92 -11.85 6.87
CA LYS A 148 13.65 -11.87 5.60
C LYS A 148 13.92 -10.44 5.11
N VAL A 149 12.88 -9.60 5.01
CA VAL A 149 13.01 -8.21 4.55
C VAL A 149 14.00 -7.45 5.42
N LYS A 150 13.86 -7.55 6.74
CA LYS A 150 14.78 -6.93 7.71
C LYS A 150 16.22 -7.37 7.46
N ARG A 151 16.47 -8.69 7.37
CA ARG A 151 17.81 -9.23 7.15
C ARG A 151 18.43 -8.73 5.84
N ASP A 152 17.66 -8.77 4.76
CA ASP A 152 18.11 -8.34 3.43
C ASP A 152 18.48 -6.84 3.45
N LYS A 153 17.61 -6.00 4.04
CA LYS A 153 17.81 -4.55 4.15
C LYS A 153 18.98 -4.19 5.07
N GLU A 154 19.09 -4.83 6.23
CA GLU A 154 20.20 -4.58 7.17
C GLU A 154 21.55 -5.02 6.61
N SER A 155 21.59 -6.13 5.86
CA SER A 155 22.79 -6.60 5.16
C SER A 155 23.25 -5.60 4.09
N GLN A 156 22.32 -5.12 3.25
CA GLN A 156 22.61 -4.08 2.26
C GLN A 156 23.05 -2.77 2.90
N LEU A 157 22.38 -2.36 3.99
CA LEU A 157 22.75 -1.16 4.75
C LEU A 157 24.17 -1.28 5.29
N ALA A 158 24.55 -2.42 5.85
CA ALA A 158 25.90 -2.64 6.36
C ALA A 158 26.97 -2.58 5.26
N LEU A 159 26.67 -3.09 4.06
CA LEU A 159 27.56 -3.03 2.90
C LEU A 159 27.75 -1.57 2.44
N LEU A 160 26.66 -0.85 2.19
CA LEU A 160 26.71 0.51 1.67
C LEU A 160 27.23 1.52 2.70
N SER A 161 26.98 1.31 4.00
CA SER A 161 27.53 2.15 5.07
C SER A 161 29.06 2.12 5.09
N LYS A 162 29.67 0.97 4.76
CA LYS A 162 31.13 0.84 4.64
C LYS A 162 31.65 1.53 3.38
N LYS A 163 30.89 1.50 2.29
CA LYS A 163 31.25 2.11 1.00
C LYS A 163 31.17 3.64 1.03
N HIS A 164 30.18 4.20 1.75
CA HIS A 164 29.88 5.63 1.80
C HIS A 164 29.95 6.19 3.24
N PRO A 165 31.12 6.16 3.91
CA PRO A 165 31.25 6.53 5.32
C PRO A 165 30.94 8.02 5.58
N LYS A 166 31.16 8.89 4.59
CA LYS A 166 30.83 10.32 4.73
C LYS A 166 29.33 10.55 4.78
N VAL A 167 28.58 9.85 3.93
CA VAL A 167 27.11 9.88 3.93
C VAL A 167 26.57 9.31 5.24
N GLN A 168 27.14 8.20 5.73
CA GLN A 168 26.76 7.63 7.02
C GLN A 168 26.92 8.63 8.18
N ASN A 169 27.98 9.44 8.17
CA ASN A 169 28.19 10.48 9.18
C ASN A 169 27.14 11.59 9.13
N LEU A 170 26.51 11.85 7.98
CA LEU A 170 25.41 12.82 7.88
C LEU A 170 24.18 12.37 8.67
N PHE A 171 23.94 11.05 8.76
CA PHE A 171 22.78 10.51 9.44
C PHE A 171 22.87 10.63 10.97
N ALA A 172 24.06 10.83 11.55
CA ALA A 172 24.24 10.91 13.00
C ALA A 172 23.44 12.07 13.65
N LYS A 173 23.09 13.09 12.87
CA LYS A 173 22.33 14.27 13.32
C LYS A 173 20.85 14.24 12.92
N LYS A 174 20.40 13.17 12.26
CA LYS A 174 19.03 13.06 11.72
C LYS A 174 18.32 11.87 12.35
N LYS A 175 17.02 12.03 12.59
CA LYS A 175 16.16 10.93 13.04
C LYS A 175 15.76 10.13 11.80
N MET A 176 16.45 9.03 11.56
CA MET A 176 16.23 8.17 10.38
C MET A 176 16.22 6.71 10.77
N ASN A 177 15.28 5.95 10.24
CA ASN A 177 15.25 4.51 10.40
C ASN A 177 16.25 3.83 9.42
N SER A 178 16.40 2.52 9.52
CA SER A 178 17.34 1.76 8.70
C SER A 178 17.00 1.80 7.20
N ALA A 179 15.73 1.76 6.85
CA ALA A 179 15.27 1.75 5.46
C ALA A 179 15.55 3.10 4.76
N GLU A 180 15.32 4.21 5.46
CA GLU A 180 15.61 5.56 4.95
C GLU A 180 17.11 5.77 4.75
N LYS A 181 17.94 5.31 5.69
CA LYS A 181 19.40 5.37 5.55
C LYS A 181 19.86 4.57 4.34
N LEU A 182 19.29 3.38 4.15
CA LEU A 182 19.59 2.56 2.99
C LEU A 182 19.28 3.30 1.69
N GLN A 183 18.09 3.90 1.56
CA GLN A 183 17.72 4.65 0.36
C GLN A 183 18.68 5.80 0.05
N MET A 184 19.10 6.56 1.06
CA MET A 184 20.07 7.64 0.87
C MET A 184 21.44 7.13 0.44
N LEU A 185 21.85 5.96 0.93
CA LEU A 185 23.10 5.34 0.53
C LEU A 185 23.03 4.72 -0.87
N GLU A 186 21.89 4.17 -1.27
CA GLU A 186 21.63 3.71 -2.64
C GLU A 186 21.70 4.88 -3.63
N LEU A 187 21.11 6.02 -3.26
CA LEU A 187 21.24 7.26 -4.04
C LEU A 187 22.71 7.71 -4.16
N ALA A 188 23.47 7.65 -3.06
CA ALA A 188 24.90 7.97 -3.09
C ALA A 188 25.67 7.04 -4.04
N ASP A 189 25.27 5.77 -4.11
CA ASP A 189 25.89 4.79 -4.99
C ASP A 189 25.64 5.08 -6.48
N GLN A 190 24.44 5.57 -6.78
CA GLN A 190 23.99 5.84 -8.16
C GLN A 190 24.42 7.22 -8.66
N GLN A 191 24.35 8.24 -7.80
CA GLN A 191 24.46 9.66 -8.18
C GLN A 191 25.61 10.40 -7.48
N GLY A 192 26.34 9.72 -6.59
CA GLY A 192 27.44 10.27 -5.82
C GLY A 192 27.01 10.93 -4.51
N GLU A 193 27.95 11.05 -3.57
CA GLU A 193 27.70 11.52 -2.20
C GLU A 193 27.10 12.95 -2.13
N GLN A 194 27.36 13.80 -3.12
CA GLN A 194 26.88 15.18 -3.15
C GLN A 194 25.36 15.28 -3.35
N ALA A 195 24.75 14.30 -4.04
CA ALA A 195 23.31 14.27 -4.28
C ALA A 195 22.51 14.07 -2.98
N VAL A 196 23.10 13.40 -1.99
CA VAL A 196 22.42 13.00 -0.75
C VAL A 196 22.00 14.19 0.11
N SER A 197 22.83 15.23 0.21
CA SER A 197 22.51 16.39 1.04
C SER A 197 21.24 17.10 0.57
N LYS A 198 21.05 17.20 -0.75
CA LYS A 198 19.83 17.77 -1.34
C LYS A 198 18.65 16.82 -1.14
N ALA A 199 18.85 15.54 -1.43
CA ALA A 199 17.82 14.52 -1.32
C ALA A 199 17.28 14.36 0.11
N LEU A 200 18.12 14.53 1.14
CA LEU A 200 17.68 14.54 2.53
C LEU A 200 16.67 15.65 2.82
N VAL A 201 16.88 16.85 2.28
CA VAL A 201 15.96 17.98 2.44
C VAL A 201 14.65 17.71 1.70
N ASP A 202 14.73 17.23 0.46
CA ASP A 202 13.57 16.94 -0.35
C ASP A 202 12.73 15.81 0.29
N TYR A 203 13.38 14.74 0.76
CA TYR A 203 12.73 13.61 1.43
C TYR A 203 12.07 13.99 2.76
N GLU A 204 12.73 14.80 3.58
CA GLU A 204 12.15 15.29 4.84
C GLU A 204 10.80 15.99 4.59
N SER A 205 10.67 16.70 3.46
CA SER A 205 9.43 17.40 3.09
C SER A 205 8.41 16.57 2.30
N LYS A 206 8.85 15.64 1.44
CA LYS A 206 7.99 14.97 0.43
C LYS A 206 8.07 13.44 0.43
N GLY A 207 8.85 12.84 1.33
CA GLY A 207 9.08 11.40 1.31
C GLY A 207 9.75 10.93 0.03
N LEU A 208 9.41 9.72 -0.44
CA LEU A 208 9.97 9.08 -1.64
C LEU A 208 9.79 9.92 -2.91
N GLU A 209 8.69 10.66 -3.03
CA GLU A 209 8.46 11.55 -4.19
C GLU A 209 9.56 12.62 -4.31
N GLY A 210 10.11 13.07 -3.18
CA GLY A 210 11.20 14.03 -3.13
C GLY A 210 12.54 13.48 -3.62
N LEU A 211 12.71 12.15 -3.67
CA LEU A 211 14.00 11.55 -4.02
C LEU A 211 14.28 11.55 -5.52
N HIS A 212 13.32 11.91 -6.38
CA HIS A 212 13.44 11.88 -7.85
C HIS A 212 14.30 10.71 -8.32
N LEU A 213 14.07 9.52 -7.75
CA LEU A 213 14.70 8.29 -8.18
C LEU A 213 14.10 8.00 -9.55
N LYS A 214 14.60 8.66 -10.59
CA LYS A 214 14.49 8.18 -11.95
C LYS A 214 15.18 6.84 -11.92
N LYS A 215 14.40 5.79 -11.65
CA LYS A 215 14.71 4.45 -12.13
C LYS A 215 14.89 4.67 -13.63
N SER A 216 16.14 4.70 -14.09
CA SER A 216 16.41 4.80 -15.51
C SER A 216 15.62 3.68 -16.17
N ASP A 217 14.69 4.05 -17.05
CA ASP A 217 14.05 3.17 -18.04
C ASP A 217 15.16 2.61 -18.95
N SER A 218 15.97 1.72 -18.38
CA SER A 218 17.11 1.08 -19.01
C SER A 218 16.85 -0.41 -19.12
N LEU A 219 15.60 -0.76 -19.49
CA LEU A 219 15.18 -2.11 -19.89
C LEU A 219 14.10 -2.10 -20.99
N GLU A 220 14.04 -1.07 -21.84
CA GLU A 220 13.37 -1.17 -23.15
C GLU A 220 14.34 -0.78 -24.27
N GLU A 221 15.37 -1.60 -24.46
CA GLU A 221 16.05 -1.76 -25.75
C GLU A 221 16.78 -3.10 -25.73
N ASN A 222 16.07 -4.15 -26.15
CA ASN A 222 16.57 -5.30 -26.94
C ASN A 222 15.40 -6.22 -27.33
#